data_AF-A0A955KG89-F1
#
_entry.id   AF-A0A955KG89-F1
#
_cell.length_a   1.000
_cell.length_b   1.000
_cell.length_c   1.000
_cell.angle_alpha   90.00
_cell.angle_beta   90.00
_cell.angle_gamma   90.00
#
_symmetry.space_group_name_H-M   'P 1'
#
loop_
_entity.id
_entity.type
_entity.pdbx_description
1 polymer ?
#
loop_
_entity_poly.entity_id
_entity_poly.type
_entity_poly.pdbx_seq_one_letter_code
_entity_poly.pdbx_strand_id
1 'polypeptide(L)'
;MSQKINKKKRYEVMFEFLLFGIVIGVTEDLIAVHLTTGETITWTMVGIVILLAIPFAIIGELIADHVDFVKVYERVMGKNK
;
A
#
# COMPACT_ATOMS: atom_id res chain seq x y z
N MET A 1 1.78 -29.30 -10.93
CA MET A 1 1.96 -28.45 -12.12
C MET A 1 2.81 -27.25 -11.71
N SER A 2 4.09 -27.24 -12.11
CA SER A 2 5.08 -26.25 -11.66
C SER A 2 4.78 -24.90 -12.33
N GLN A 3 4.17 -23.98 -11.59
CA GLN A 3 3.91 -22.61 -12.04
C GLN A 3 5.26 -21.88 -12.13
N LYS A 4 5.88 -21.87 -13.32
CA LYS A 4 6.91 -20.90 -13.66
C LYS A 4 6.26 -19.52 -13.62
N ILE A 5 6.34 -18.83 -12.47
CA ILE A 5 5.90 -17.44 -12.35
C ILE A 5 6.70 -16.63 -13.37
N ASN A 6 6.02 -16.21 -14.44
CA ASN A 6 6.61 -15.41 -15.50
C ASN A 6 6.93 -14.04 -14.89
N LYS A 7 8.21 -13.62 -14.87
CA LYS A 7 8.67 -12.40 -14.17
C LYS A 7 7.82 -11.17 -14.51
N LYS A 8 7.33 -11.06 -15.76
CA LYS A 8 6.40 -9.99 -16.19
C LYS A 8 5.14 -9.88 -15.33
N LYS A 9 4.51 -11.01 -15.02
CA LYS A 9 3.25 -11.04 -14.26
C LYS A 9 3.46 -10.62 -12.80
N ARG A 10 4.66 -10.82 -12.25
CA ARG A 10 5.01 -10.34 -10.92
C ARG A 10 5.13 -8.81 -10.88
N TYR A 11 5.78 -8.21 -11.88
CA TYR A 11 5.90 -6.75 -11.96
C TYR A 11 4.56 -6.05 -12.23
N GLU A 12 3.66 -6.65 -13.01
CA GLU A 12 2.30 -6.13 -13.20
C GLU A 12 1.55 -6.05 -11.86
N VAL A 13 1.55 -7.13 -11.08
CA VAL A 13 0.90 -7.18 -9.77
C VAL A 13 1.55 -6.20 -8.78
N MET A 14 2.89 -6.11 -8.75
CA MET A 14 3.57 -5.13 -7.87
C MET A 14 3.20 -3.69 -8.24
N PHE A 15 3.06 -3.38 -9.53
CA PHE A 15 2.68 -2.04 -9.97
C PHE A 15 1.23 -1.71 -9.63
N GLU A 16 0.32 -2.68 -9.74
CA GLU A 16 -1.07 -2.55 -9.30
C GLU A 16 -1.15 -2.26 -7.79
N PHE A 17 -0.41 -3.00 -6.96
CA PHE A 17 -0.37 -2.76 -5.51
C PHE A 17 0.28 -1.43 -5.15
N LEU A 18 1.36 -1.04 -5.83
CA LEU A 18 1.99 0.25 -5.62
C LEU A 18 1.02 1.41 -5.91
N LEU A 19 0.34 1.36 -7.06
CA LEU A 19 -0.67 2.37 -7.41
C LEU A 19 -1.83 2.39 -6.42
N PHE A 20 -2.31 1.21 -6.01
CA PHE A 20 -3.37 1.12 -5.01
C PHE A 20 -2.92 1.70 -3.66
N GLY A 21 -1.71 1.38 -3.21
CA GLY A 21 -1.11 1.92 -1.99
C GLY A 21 -0.99 3.43 -2.01
N ILE A 22 -0.59 4.02 -3.14
CA ILE A 22 -0.54 5.48 -3.31
C ILE A 22 -1.95 6.07 -3.23
N VAL A 23 -2.92 5.53 -3.99
CA VAL A 23 -4.28 6.09 -4.01
C VAL A 23 -4.94 6.02 -2.64
N ILE A 24 -4.85 4.87 -1.97
CA ILE A 24 -5.41 4.68 -0.64
C ILE A 24 -4.68 5.55 0.38
N GLY A 25 -3.34 5.54 0.39
CA GLY A 25 -2.54 6.32 1.33
C GLY A 25 -2.81 7.83 1.20
N VAL A 26 -2.84 8.35 -0.03
CA VAL A 26 -3.17 9.77 -0.26
C VAL A 26 -4.58 10.10 0.20
N THR A 27 -5.56 9.23 -0.08
CA THR A 27 -6.95 9.46 0.31
C THR A 27 -7.10 9.45 1.84
N GLU A 28 -6.50 8.47 2.51
CA GLU A 28 -6.50 8.34 3.97
C GLU A 28 -5.84 9.55 4.63
N ASP A 29 -4.64 9.95 4.18
CA ASP A 29 -3.91 11.08 4.73
C ASP A 29 -4.69 12.38 4.60
N LEU A 30 -5.32 12.63 3.45
CA LEU A 30 -6.14 13.82 3.23
C LEU A 30 -7.39 13.84 4.11
N ILE A 31 -8.06 12.70 4.27
CA ILE A 31 -9.21 12.56 5.18
C ILE A 31 -8.75 12.79 6.62
N ALA A 32 -7.65 12.18 7.05
CA ALA A 32 -7.11 12.30 8.40
C ALA A 32 -6.79 13.76 8.71
N VAL A 33 -6.07 14.45 7.82
CA VAL A 33 -5.73 15.86 8.00
C VAL A 33 -7.01 16.71 8.07
N HIS A 34 -7.95 16.54 7.14
CA HIS A 34 -9.19 17.32 7.15
C HIS A 34 -10.01 17.11 8.43
N LEU A 35 -10.19 15.85 8.87
CA LEU A 35 -10.98 15.53 10.06
C LEU A 35 -10.30 15.94 11.36
N THR A 36 -8.96 15.92 11.42
CA THR A 36 -8.22 16.23 12.66
C THR A 36 -7.92 17.71 12.82
N THR A 37 -7.73 18.44 11.73
CA THR A 37 -7.36 19.86 11.77
C THR A 37 -8.54 20.80 11.51
N GLY A 38 -9.58 20.34 10.83
CA GLY A 38 -10.69 21.18 10.37
C GLY A 38 -10.30 22.13 9.22
N GLU A 39 -9.06 22.06 8.70
CA GLU A 39 -8.59 22.88 7.59
C GLU A 39 -9.14 22.37 6.25
N THR A 40 -9.36 23.30 5.32
CA THR A 40 -9.74 22.95 3.95
C THR A 40 -8.55 22.34 3.20
N ILE A 41 -8.81 21.26 2.46
CA ILE A 41 -7.79 20.61 1.63
C ILE A 41 -7.36 21.56 0.51
N THR A 42 -6.07 21.91 0.49
CA THR A 42 -5.47 22.75 -0.55
C THR A 42 -4.70 21.91 -1.57
N TRP A 43 -4.54 22.41 -2.80
CA TRP A 43 -3.73 21.74 -3.82
C TRP A 43 -2.28 21.54 -3.41
N THR A 44 -1.73 22.45 -2.60
CA THR A 44 -0.39 22.31 -2.01
C THR A 44 -0.32 21.11 -1.06
N MET A 45 -1.34 20.94 -0.20
CA MET A 45 -1.44 19.79 0.70
C MET A 45 -1.51 18.48 -0.08
N VAL A 46 -2.36 18.41 -1.12
CA VAL A 46 -2.45 17.24 -1.99
C VAL A 46 -1.09 16.90 -2.62
N GLY A 47 -0.37 17.91 -3.13
CA GLY A 47 0.96 17.71 -3.68
C GLY A 47 1.98 17.17 -2.68
N ILE A 48 1.98 17.69 -1.45
CA ILE A 48 2.85 17.22 -0.36
C ILE A 48 2.52 15.78 0.02
N VAL A 49 1.23 15.47 0.20
CA VAL A 49 0.77 14.13 0.57
C VAL A 49 1.15 13.11 -0.50
N ILE A 50 0.94 13.43 -1.80
CA ILE A 50 1.36 12.54 -2.89
C ILE A 50 2.88 12.33 -2.88
N LEU A 51 3.66 13.40 -2.70
CA LEU A 51 5.12 13.32 -2.64
C LEU A 51 5.59 12.38 -1.52
N LEU A 52 4.93 12.40 -0.36
CA LEU A 52 5.24 11.52 0.77
C LEU A 52 4.69 10.10 0.57
N ALA A 53 3.49 9.95 0.01
CA ALA A 53 2.86 8.65 -0.18
C ALA A 53 3.67 7.74 -1.14
N ILE A 54 4.36 8.31 -2.13
CA ILE A 54 5.18 7.55 -3.09
C ILE A 54 6.31 6.74 -2.40
N PRO A 55 7.23 7.33 -1.62
CA PRO A 55 8.27 6.56 -0.94
C PRO A 55 7.70 5.56 0.07
N PHE A 56 6.61 5.89 0.77
CA PHE A 56 5.96 4.95 1.69
C PHE A 56 5.32 3.77 0.96
N ALA A 57 4.66 4.00 -0.18
CA ALA A 57 4.08 2.93 -0.99
C ALA A 57 5.16 2.02 -1.59
N ILE A 58 6.30 2.57 -2.02
CA ILE A 58 7.45 1.76 -2.47
C ILE A 58 7.98 0.89 -1.33
N ILE A 59 8.19 1.47 -0.15
CA ILE A 59 8.68 0.72 1.02
C ILE A 59 7.66 -0.35 1.43
N GLY A 60 6.36 -0.01 1.45
CA GLY A 60 5.28 -0.93 1.77
C GLY A 60 5.24 -2.13 0.81
N GLU A 61 5.38 -1.87 -0.49
CA GLU A 61 5.44 -2.93 -1.50
C GLU A 61 6.69 -3.80 -1.37
N LEU A 62 7.86 -3.21 -1.10
CA LEU A 62 9.09 -3.97 -0.85
C LEU A 62 8.95 -4.87 0.38
N ILE A 63 8.38 -4.35 1.47
CA ILE A 63 8.10 -5.14 2.68
C ILE A 63 7.06 -6.23 2.34
N ALA A 64 6.05 -5.93 1.53
CA ALA A 64 5.02 -6.87 1.14
C ALA A 64 5.54 -8.02 0.27
N ASP A 65 6.49 -7.77 -0.63
CA ASP A 65 7.14 -8.82 -1.44
C ASP A 65 8.02 -9.74 -0.56
N HIS A 66 8.54 -9.23 0.56
CA HIS A 66 9.36 -10.00 1.50
C HIS A 66 8.58 -10.73 2.59
N VAL A 67 7.43 -10.20 3.00
CA VAL A 67 6.58 -10.78 4.04
C VAL A 67 5.53 -11.66 3.37
N ASP A 68 5.62 -12.97 3.61
CA ASP A 68 4.61 -13.94 3.20
C ASP A 68 3.35 -13.72 4.08
N PHE A 69 2.57 -12.68 3.78
CA PHE A 69 1.43 -12.22 4.58
C PHE A 69 0.43 -13.34 4.85
N VAL A 70 0.31 -14.31 3.93
CA VAL A 70 -0.52 -15.50 4.13
C VAL A 70 -0.04 -16.32 5.33
N LYS A 71 1.27 -16.56 5.47
CA LYS A 71 1.81 -17.30 6.63
C LYS A 71 1.73 -16.51 7.92
N VAL A 72 1.91 -15.19 7.86
CA VAL A 72 1.78 -14.32 9.04
C VAL A 72 0.32 -14.28 9.50
N TYR A 73 -0.62 -14.12 8.56
CA TYR A 73 -2.04 -14.14 8.84
C TYR A 73 -2.50 -15.51 9.39
N GLU A 74 -2.07 -16.63 8.80
CA GLU A 74 -2.37 -17.97 9.31
C GLU A 74 -1.81 -18.21 10.72
N ARG A 75 -0.67 -17.60 11.06
CA ARG A 75 -0.05 -17.69 12.39
C ARG A 75 -0.75 -16.81 13.43
N VAL A 76 -1.20 -15.62 13.05
CA VAL A 76 -1.87 -14.65 13.95
C VAL A 76 -3.34 -15.00 14.14
N MET A 77 -4.06 -15.35 13.08
CA MET A 77 -5.48 -15.75 13.11
C MET A 77 -5.65 -17.24 13.43
N GLY A 78 -4.74 -17.79 14.23
CA GLY A 78 -4.74 -19.15 14.80
C GLY A 78 -5.84 -20.04 14.28
N LYS A 79 -5.48 -20.92 13.34
CA LYS A 79 -6.34 -21.98 12.83
C LYS A 79 -6.88 -22.78 14.04
N ASN A 80 -8.07 -22.42 14.53
CA ASN A 80 -8.91 -23.27 15.36
C ASN A 80 -9.44 -24.36 14.42
N LYS A 81 -8.62 -25.37 14.17
CA LYS A 81 -9.06 -26.69 13.75
C LYS A 81 -8.32 -27.73 14.57
#